data_AF-A0AAD5BX08-F1
#
_entry.id   AF-A0AAD5BX08-F1
#
_cell.length_a   1.000
_cell.length_b   1.000
_cell.length_c   1.000
_cell.angle_alpha   90.00
_cell.angle_beta   90.00
_cell.angle_gamma   90.00
#
_symmetry.space_group_name_H-M   'P 1'
#
loop_
_entity.id
_entity.type
_entity.pdbx_description
1 polymer ?
#
loop_
_entity_poly.entity_id
_entity_poly.type
_entity_poly.pdbx_seq_one_letter_code
_entity_poly.pdbx_strand_id
1 'polypeptide(L)'
;MEKSQLPAQEEKTFVALRVRPLNGKEIAKGDVSDWECINTNTIIFKNYPSERSTYPNTLYICATKQVYEEGVKGIAPVLNGINSSIFAHGQTSSGKTYTMSGITEYAITHTHDYISRQDDREFALKFSAIEIYNECVIDILSQDGAQLRLLDDPEARFFK
;
A
#
# COMPACT_ATOMS: atom_id res chain seq x y z
N MET A 1 31.57 -24.34 9.49
CA MET A 1 30.09 -24.37 9.38
C MET A 1 29.71 -23.34 8.35
N GLU A 2 29.30 -23.82 7.18
CA GLU A 2 29.05 -23.03 5.99
C GLU A 2 27.72 -22.29 6.12
N LYS A 3 27.73 -20.96 6.07
CA LYS A 3 26.51 -20.15 6.04
C LYS A 3 25.87 -20.34 4.66
N SER A 4 24.83 -21.15 4.59
CA SER A 4 23.96 -21.23 3.41
C SER A 4 23.30 -19.86 3.20
N GLN A 5 23.82 -19.08 2.26
CA GLN A 5 23.14 -17.89 1.75
C GLN A 5 21.86 -18.34 1.05
N LEU A 6 20.70 -18.00 1.63
CA LEU A 6 19.43 -18.07 0.93
C LEU A 6 19.55 -17.21 -0.35
N PRO A 7 19.10 -17.70 -1.52
CA PRO A 7 19.21 -16.96 -2.76
C PRO A 7 18.50 -15.61 -2.62
N ALA A 8 19.13 -14.54 -3.10
CA ALA A 8 18.56 -13.21 -3.13
C ALA A 8 17.25 -13.25 -3.93
N GLN A 9 16.14 -13.12 -3.23
CA GLN A 9 14.82 -13.06 -3.84
C GLN A 9 14.70 -11.70 -4.55
N GLU A 10 14.40 -11.73 -5.84
CA GLU A 10 14.28 -10.54 -6.70
C GLU A 10 13.30 -9.54 -6.06
N GLU A 11 13.75 -8.30 -5.83
CA GLU A 11 12.92 -7.24 -5.25
C GLU A 11 11.80 -6.88 -6.22
N LYS A 12 10.58 -7.33 -5.93
CA LYS A 12 9.40 -7.06 -6.74
C LYS A 12 8.76 -5.75 -6.33
N THR A 13 9.15 -4.66 -6.98
CA THR A 13 8.40 -3.39 -6.90
C THR A 13 7.24 -3.42 -7.89
N PHE A 14 6.03 -3.15 -7.38
CA PHE A 14 4.82 -3.02 -8.19
C PHE A 14 4.19 -1.66 -7.95
N VAL A 15 3.76 -1.02 -9.05
CA VAL A 15 3.15 0.30 -9.03
C VAL A 15 1.76 0.17 -9.60
N ALA A 16 0.75 0.68 -8.90
CA ALA A 16 -0.60 0.78 -9.43
C ALA A 16 -1.04 2.25 -9.46
N LEU A 17 -1.77 2.62 -10.51
CA LEU A 17 -2.40 3.93 -10.60
C LEU A 17 -3.89 3.81 -10.35
N ARG A 18 -4.38 4.60 -9.40
CA ARG A 18 -5.80 4.71 -9.11
C ARG A 18 -6.27 6.12 -9.40
N VAL A 19 -7.24 6.25 -10.31
CA VAL A 19 -7.97 7.50 -10.49
C VAL A 19 -9.27 7.41 -9.71
N ARG A 20 -9.47 8.34 -8.78
CA ARG A 20 -10.74 8.43 -8.05
C ARG A 20 -11.84 8.98 -8.96
N PRO A 21 -13.11 8.59 -8.75
CA PRO A 21 -14.24 9.28 -9.36
C PRO A 21 -14.28 10.76 -8.98
N LEU A 22 -14.98 11.55 -9.80
CA LEU A 22 -15.31 12.93 -9.46
C LEU A 22 -16.16 12.98 -8.19
N ASN A 23 -15.88 13.95 -7.32
CA ASN A 23 -16.66 14.18 -6.12
C ASN A 23 -17.91 15.01 -6.44
N GLY A 24 -18.87 15.07 -5.51
CA GLY A 24 -20.13 15.78 -5.75
C GLY A 24 -19.98 17.26 -6.08
N LYS A 25 -18.94 17.95 -5.57
CA LYS A 25 -18.68 19.37 -5.87
C LYS A 25 -18.16 19.56 -7.29
N GLU A 26 -17.28 18.67 -7.74
CA GLU A 26 -16.75 18.65 -9.12
C GLU A 26 -17.88 18.39 -10.12
N ILE A 27 -18.76 17.43 -9.83
CA ILE A 27 -19.92 17.13 -10.67
C ILE A 27 -20.88 18.33 -10.73
N ALA A 28 -21.18 18.96 -9.58
CA ALA A 28 -22.07 20.13 -9.53
C ALA A 28 -21.50 21.34 -10.29
N LYS A 29 -20.17 21.44 -10.41
CA LYS A 29 -19.47 22.47 -11.18
C LYS A 29 -19.40 22.16 -12.68
N GLY A 30 -19.76 20.94 -13.09
CA GLY A 30 -19.64 20.48 -14.47
C GLY A 30 -18.21 20.09 -14.86
N ASP A 31 -17.35 19.80 -13.88
CA ASP A 31 -16.00 19.32 -14.16
C ASP A 31 -16.05 17.93 -14.80
N VAL A 32 -15.09 17.63 -15.66
CA VAL A 32 -14.93 16.34 -16.35
C VAL A 32 -13.60 15.70 -15.96
N SER A 33 -13.51 14.37 -16.05
CA SER A 33 -12.23 13.68 -15.83
C SER A 33 -11.28 13.97 -16.97
N ASP A 34 -10.17 14.66 -16.65
CA ASP A 34 -9.05 14.87 -17.57
C ASP A 34 -8.28 13.59 -17.87
N TRP A 35 -8.42 12.55 -17.05
CA TRP A 35 -7.75 11.27 -17.26
C TRP A 35 -8.68 10.25 -17.88
N GLU A 36 -8.17 9.54 -18.88
CA GLU A 36 -8.85 8.44 -19.57
C GLU A 36 -8.03 7.16 -19.49
N CYS A 37 -8.70 6.05 -19.21
CA CYS A 37 -8.04 4.76 -19.14
C CYS A 37 -8.35 4.00 -20.42
N ILE A 38 -7.31 3.75 -21.22
CA ILE A 38 -7.48 3.04 -22.51
C ILE A 38 -7.57 1.53 -22.27
N ASN A 39 -6.81 1.04 -21.29
CA ASN A 39 -6.75 -0.36 -20.90
C ASN A 39 -6.25 -0.47 -19.45
N THR A 40 -6.03 -1.70 -18.98
CA THR A 40 -5.57 -1.98 -17.61
C THR A 40 -4.20 -1.40 -17.32
N ASN A 41 -3.37 -1.08 -18.31
CA ASN A 41 -1.98 -0.64 -18.09
C ASN A 41 -1.65 0.72 -18.72
N THR A 42 -2.63 1.47 -19.19
CA THR A 42 -2.38 2.73 -19.91
C THR A 42 -3.45 3.76 -19.60
N ILE A 43 -2.99 4.93 -19.17
CA ILE A 43 -3.80 6.12 -18.91
C ILE A 43 -3.32 7.29 -19.78
N ILE A 44 -4.26 8.11 -20.25
CA ILE A 44 -4.00 9.30 -21.06
C ILE A 44 -4.59 10.52 -20.35
N PHE A 45 -3.85 11.62 -20.41
CA PHE A 45 -4.36 12.95 -20.11
C PHE A 45 -5.02 13.55 -21.36
N LYS A 46 -6.31 13.88 -21.29
CA LYS A 46 -7.13 14.34 -22.42
C LYS A 46 -6.78 15.73 -22.92
N ASN A 47 -6.19 16.59 -22.08
CA ASN A 47 -6.10 18.04 -22.29
C ASN A 47 -4.74 18.54 -22.84
N TYR A 48 -3.88 17.66 -23.38
CA TYR A 48 -2.65 18.04 -24.09
C TYR A 48 -2.43 17.18 -25.34
N PRO A 49 -1.96 17.75 -26.48
CA PRO A 49 -1.56 16.93 -27.61
C PRO A 49 -0.27 16.18 -27.25
N SER A 50 -0.40 14.87 -27.04
CA SER A 50 0.66 13.86 -27.08
C SER A 50 1.79 13.94 -26.03
N GLU A 51 1.50 13.58 -24.78
CA GLU A 51 2.45 12.83 -23.96
C GLU A 51 1.80 11.53 -23.49
N ARG A 52 2.22 10.40 -24.08
CA ARG A 52 1.84 9.06 -23.62
C ARG A 52 2.71 8.73 -22.41
N SER A 53 2.18 8.87 -21.20
CA SER A 53 2.86 8.33 -20.03
C SER A 53 2.60 6.82 -19.97
N THR A 54 3.55 6.04 -20.50
CA THR A 54 3.48 4.58 -20.47
C THR A 54 4.40 4.10 -19.36
N TYR A 55 3.82 3.71 -18.23
CA TYR A 55 4.59 3.10 -17.15
C TYR A 55 4.49 1.58 -17.28
N PRO A 56 5.58 0.90 -17.69
CA PRO A 56 5.58 -0.55 -17.71
C PRO A 56 5.33 -1.04 -16.28
N ASN A 57 4.35 -1.94 -16.12
CA ASN A 57 3.87 -2.51 -14.84
C ASN A 57 2.88 -1.67 -14.02
N THR A 58 2.26 -0.64 -14.61
CA THR A 58 1.16 0.04 -13.94
C THR A 58 -0.16 -0.65 -14.21
N LEU A 59 -0.92 -0.97 -13.17
CA LEU A 59 -2.30 -1.46 -13.28
C LEU A 59 -3.29 -0.36 -12.87
N TYR A 60 -4.27 -0.08 -13.73
CA TYR A 60 -5.37 0.85 -13.51
C TYR A 60 -6.52 0.14 -12.83
N ILE A 61 -6.88 0.63 -11.65
CA ILE A 61 -7.88 -0.02 -10.82
C ILE A 61 -8.78 1.01 -10.17
N CYS A 62 -10.08 0.87 -10.40
CA CYS A 62 -11.09 1.79 -9.86
C CYS A 62 -11.55 1.35 -8.45
N ALA A 63 -11.71 0.04 -8.24
CA ALA A 63 -12.17 -0.54 -6.98
C ALA A 63 -11.01 -0.90 -6.04
N THR A 64 -11.07 -0.47 -4.77
CA THR A 64 -10.05 -0.82 -3.76
C THR A 64 -9.85 -2.33 -3.63
N LYS A 65 -10.90 -3.14 -3.82
CA LYS A 65 -10.83 -4.61 -3.79
C LYS A 65 -9.87 -5.16 -4.84
N GLN A 66 -9.98 -4.70 -6.08
CA GLN A 66 -9.09 -5.12 -7.16
C GLN A 66 -7.64 -4.67 -6.89
N VAL A 67 -7.44 -3.48 -6.28
CA VAL A 67 -6.09 -3.01 -5.88
C VAL A 67 -5.47 -4.00 -4.93
N TYR A 68 -6.26 -4.50 -3.98
CA TYR A 68 -5.81 -5.51 -3.05
C TYR A 68 -5.55 -6.86 -3.75
N GLU A 69 -6.50 -7.39 -4.52
CA GLU A 69 -6.41 -8.72 -5.11
C GLU A 69 -5.31 -8.84 -6.18
N GLU A 70 -5.20 -7.84 -7.06
CA GLU A 70 -4.27 -7.88 -8.20
C GLU A 70 -2.90 -7.29 -7.84
N GLY A 71 -2.84 -6.31 -6.92
CA GLY A 71 -1.60 -5.61 -6.56
C GLY A 71 -0.97 -6.06 -5.25
N VAL A 72 -1.75 -6.24 -4.19
CA VAL A 72 -1.20 -6.50 -2.85
C VAL A 72 -1.07 -7.99 -2.58
N LYS A 73 -2.16 -8.73 -2.74
CA LYS A 73 -2.27 -10.15 -2.35
C LYS A 73 -1.27 -11.05 -3.07
N GLY A 74 -1.02 -10.78 -4.35
CA GLY A 74 -0.08 -11.57 -5.16
C GLY A 74 1.40 -11.24 -4.92
N ILE A 75 1.70 -10.06 -4.37
CA ILE A 75 3.06 -9.50 -4.35
C ILE A 75 3.62 -9.43 -2.93
N ALA A 76 2.77 -9.37 -1.90
CA ALA A 76 3.15 -9.29 -0.50
C ALA A 76 3.11 -10.69 0.17
N PRO A 77 4.21 -11.47 0.19
CA PRO A 77 4.21 -12.84 0.69
C PRO A 77 4.43 -12.85 2.21
N VAL A 78 3.71 -11.98 2.94
CA VAL A 78 3.87 -11.76 4.39
C VAL A 78 3.65 -13.05 5.17
N LEU A 79 2.67 -13.85 4.74
CA LEU A 79 2.34 -15.14 5.36
C LEU A 79 3.44 -16.21 5.14
N ASN A 80 4.37 -15.98 4.20
CA ASN A 80 5.55 -16.82 3.98
C ASN A 80 6.80 -16.27 4.71
N GLY A 81 6.64 -15.28 5.58
CA GLY A 81 7.74 -14.68 6.34
C GLY A 81 8.55 -13.62 5.59
N ILE A 82 8.00 -13.07 4.51
CA ILE A 82 8.67 -12.03 3.71
C ILE A 82 8.10 -10.65 4.03
N ASN A 83 8.95 -9.73 4.48
CA ASN A 83 8.58 -8.35 4.75
C ASN A 83 8.06 -7.68 3.47
N SER A 84 6.93 -6.97 3.59
CA SER A 84 6.28 -6.29 2.47
C SER A 84 5.83 -4.91 2.91
N SER A 85 5.98 -3.92 2.03
CA SER A 85 5.60 -2.53 2.28
C SER A 85 4.66 -2.03 1.19
N ILE A 86 3.62 -1.31 1.58
CA ILE A 86 2.62 -0.74 0.67
C ILE A 86 2.56 0.76 0.93
N PHE A 87 2.69 1.55 -0.14
CA PHE A 87 2.62 3.00 -0.06
C PHE A 87 1.46 3.51 -0.90
N ALA A 88 0.77 4.55 -0.40
CA ALA A 88 -0.18 5.33 -1.19
C ALA A 88 0.34 6.75 -1.34
N HIS A 89 0.52 7.18 -2.59
CA HIS A 89 1.07 8.50 -2.92
C HIS A 89 0.09 9.30 -3.78
N GLY A 90 0.14 10.63 -3.68
CA GLY A 90 -0.73 11.55 -4.43
C GLY A 90 -1.08 12.80 -3.64
N GLN A 91 -1.74 13.77 -4.28
CA GLN A 91 -2.16 15.02 -3.66
C GLN A 91 -3.23 14.83 -2.57
N THR A 92 -3.45 15.85 -1.73
CA THR A 92 -4.61 15.87 -0.82
C THR A 92 -5.91 15.71 -1.60
N SER A 93 -6.86 14.95 -1.04
CA SER A 93 -8.13 14.58 -1.71
C SER A 93 -7.98 13.62 -2.91
N SER A 94 -6.81 13.02 -3.18
CA SER A 94 -6.68 12.02 -4.26
C SER A 94 -7.24 10.63 -3.93
N GLY A 95 -7.61 10.38 -2.67
CA GLY A 95 -8.13 9.08 -2.22
C GLY A 95 -7.09 8.15 -1.58
N LYS A 96 -5.92 8.67 -1.15
CA LYS A 96 -4.89 7.89 -0.44
C LYS A 96 -5.46 7.13 0.77
N THR A 97 -6.07 7.86 1.73
CA THR A 97 -6.67 7.28 2.94
C THR A 97 -7.77 6.28 2.60
N TYR A 98 -8.68 6.63 1.68
CA TYR A 98 -9.75 5.73 1.23
C TYR A 98 -9.19 4.40 0.68
N THR A 99 -8.09 4.47 -0.08
CA THR A 99 -7.43 3.28 -0.64
C THR A 99 -6.78 2.46 0.45
N MET A 100 -5.96 3.09 1.29
CA MET A 100 -5.18 2.38 2.32
C MET A 100 -6.09 1.76 3.39
N SER A 101 -7.14 2.45 3.84
CA SER A 101 -8.11 1.90 4.79
C SER A 101 -8.75 0.60 4.28
N GLY A 102 -9.17 0.58 3.01
CA GLY A 102 -9.73 -0.64 2.43
C GLY A 102 -8.69 -1.75 2.23
N ILE A 103 -7.46 -1.41 1.81
CA ILE A 103 -6.36 -2.39 1.74
C ILE A 103 -6.09 -3.02 3.11
N THR A 104 -6.04 -2.21 4.19
CA THR A 104 -5.84 -2.69 5.55
C THR A 104 -6.95 -3.64 5.99
N GLU A 105 -8.21 -3.30 5.71
CA GLU A 105 -9.36 -4.17 6.01
C GLU A 105 -9.24 -5.53 5.31
N TYR A 106 -9.01 -5.54 3.99
CA TYR A 106 -8.82 -6.78 3.24
C TYR A 106 -7.61 -7.59 3.72
N ALA A 107 -6.50 -6.92 4.08
CA ALA A 107 -5.31 -7.58 4.59
C ALA A 107 -5.56 -8.29 5.92
N ILE A 108 -6.28 -7.65 6.85
CA ILE A 108 -6.64 -8.23 8.14
C ILE A 108 -7.57 -9.43 7.93
N THR A 109 -8.64 -9.29 7.14
CA THR A 109 -9.58 -10.39 6.86
C THR A 109 -8.86 -11.58 6.23
N HIS A 110 -8.04 -11.34 5.21
CA HIS A 110 -7.30 -12.42 4.54
C HIS A 110 -6.28 -13.09 5.47
N THR A 111 -5.60 -12.33 6.33
CA THR A 111 -4.67 -12.89 7.32
C THR A 111 -5.39 -13.76 8.33
N HIS A 112 -6.53 -13.30 8.85
CA HIS A 112 -7.36 -14.06 9.78
C HIS A 112 -7.87 -15.36 9.14
N ASP A 113 -8.39 -15.28 7.90
CA ASP A 113 -8.84 -16.45 7.15
C ASP A 113 -7.73 -17.48 6.93
N TYR A 114 -6.50 -17.02 6.64
CA TYR A 114 -5.35 -17.91 6.50
C TYR A 114 -5.03 -18.61 7.82
N ILE A 115 -4.92 -17.87 8.93
CA ILE A 115 -4.61 -18.43 10.25
C ILE A 115 -5.65 -19.46 10.68
N SER A 116 -6.95 -19.18 10.46
CA SER A 116 -8.04 -20.08 10.83
C SER A 116 -8.03 -21.45 10.13
N ARG A 117 -7.23 -21.59 9.06
CA ARG A 117 -7.09 -22.82 8.28
C ARG A 117 -5.82 -23.60 8.61
N GLN A 118 -5.00 -23.12 9.53
CA GLN A 118 -3.74 -23.75 9.91
C GLN A 118 -3.85 -24.29 11.34
N ASP A 119 -3.94 -25.61 11.48
CA ASP A 119 -4.00 -26.29 12.79
C ASP A 119 -2.61 -26.75 13.29
N ASP A 120 -1.57 -26.62 12.45
CA ASP A 120 -0.22 -27.11 12.68
C ASP A 120 0.74 -26.06 13.26
N ARG A 121 0.28 -24.82 13.46
CA ARG A 121 1.13 -23.67 13.81
C ARG A 121 0.43 -22.70 14.76
N GLU A 122 1.21 -22.09 15.64
CA GLU A 122 0.76 -21.00 16.50
C GLU A 122 1.14 -19.65 15.88
N PHE A 123 0.22 -18.68 15.93
CA PHE A 123 0.40 -17.35 15.35
C PHE A 123 0.29 -16.28 16.41
N ALA A 124 1.23 -15.33 16.40
CA ALA A 124 1.17 -14.10 17.20
C ALA A 124 1.14 -12.88 16.29
N LEU A 125 0.06 -12.10 16.35
CA LEU A 125 -0.10 -10.85 15.60
C LEU A 125 0.21 -9.66 16.51
N LYS A 126 1.05 -8.75 16.04
CA LYS A 126 1.38 -7.49 16.71
C LYS A 126 1.15 -6.34 15.75
N PHE A 127 0.58 -5.25 16.27
CA PHE A 127 0.29 -4.05 15.50
C PHE A 127 0.99 -2.86 16.13
N SER A 128 1.50 -1.97 15.30
CA SER A 128 1.99 -0.65 15.67
C SER A 128 1.41 0.38 14.71
N ALA A 129 1.17 1.59 15.18
CA ALA A 129 0.71 2.70 14.35
C ALA A 129 1.46 3.96 14.74
N ILE A 130 2.19 4.51 13.77
CA ILE A 130 3.02 5.70 13.96
C ILE A 130 2.60 6.79 12.98
N GLU A 131 2.65 8.03 13.45
CA GLU A 131 2.54 9.22 12.61
C GLU A 131 3.90 9.89 12.51
N ILE A 132 4.26 10.33 11.30
CA ILE A 132 5.43 11.18 11.07
C ILE A 132 4.91 12.54 10.65
N TYR A 133 5.11 13.55 11.50
CA TYR A 133 4.68 14.92 11.25
C TYR A 133 5.76 15.90 11.68
N ASN A 134 6.17 16.80 10.78
CA ASN A 134 7.22 17.79 11.03
C ASN A 134 8.50 17.17 11.62
N GLU A 135 8.98 16.07 11.00
CA GLU A 135 10.15 15.31 11.45
C GLU A 135 10.03 14.68 12.86
N CYS A 136 8.84 14.72 13.48
CA CYS A 136 8.54 14.05 14.74
C CYS A 136 7.81 12.73 14.49
N VAL A 137 8.24 11.67 15.17
CA VAL A 137 7.57 10.37 15.18
C VAL A 137 6.69 10.28 16.42
N ILE A 138 5.41 9.99 16.25
CA ILE A 138 4.42 9.94 17.34
C ILE A 138 3.74 8.56 17.32
N ASP A 139 3.64 7.93 18.48
CA ASP A 139 2.85 6.70 18.63
C ASP A 139 1.36 7.04 18.74
N ILE A 140 0.59 6.64 17.72
CA ILE A 140 -0.86 6.90 17.62
C ILE A 140 -1.65 6.05 18.63
N LEU A 141 -1.10 4.91 19.08
CA LEU A 141 -1.75 4.03 20.03
C LEU A 141 -1.46 4.42 21.49
N SER A 142 -0.47 5.28 21.72
CA SER A 142 -0.17 5.82 23.05
C SER A 142 -1.15 6.93 23.42
N GLN A 143 -1.61 6.96 24.68
CA GLN A 143 -2.48 8.04 25.17
C GLN A 143 -1.69 9.33 25.47
N ASP A 144 -0.37 9.19 25.65
CA ASP A 144 0.49 10.27 26.12
C ASP A 144 1.03 11.16 24.99
N GLY A 145 0.78 10.78 23.72
CA GLY A 145 1.31 11.50 22.56
C GLY A 145 2.84 11.57 22.56
N ALA A 146 3.50 10.57 23.16
CA ALA A 146 4.94 10.58 23.36
C ALA A 146 5.67 10.55 22.03
N GLN A 147 6.65 11.45 21.87
CA GLN A 147 7.52 11.45 20.72
C GLN A 147 8.50 10.27 20.81
N LEU A 148 8.49 9.42 19.80
CA LEU A 148 9.41 8.29 19.68
C LEU A 148 10.79 8.76 19.22
N ARG A 149 11.82 8.10 19.73
CA ARG A 149 13.20 8.26 19.25
C ARG A 149 13.53 7.10 18.33
N LEU A 150 14.14 7.38 17.19
CA LEU A 150 14.69 6.34 16.33
C LEU A 150 15.96 5.79 16.98
N LEU A 151 15.91 4.51 17.35
CA LEU A 151 17.05 3.77 17.89
C LEU A 151 17.41 2.63 16.95
N ASP A 152 18.70 2.48 16.67
CA ASP A 152 19.23 1.32 15.95
C ASP A 152 19.41 0.16 16.92
N ASP A 153 18.84 -0.99 16.59
CA ASP A 153 19.12 -2.24 17.30
C ASP A 153 20.36 -2.91 16.66
N PRO A 154 21.43 -3.18 17.42
CA PRO A 154 22.65 -3.80 16.89
C PRO A 154 22.46 -5.26 16.44
N GLU A 155 21.38 -5.94 16.84
CA GLU A 155 21.10 -7.34 16.46
C GLU A 155 19.85 -7.50 15.58
N ALA A 156 18.94 -6.51 15.52
CA ALA A 156 17.68 -6.62 14.79
C ALA A 156 17.48 -5.50 13.75
N ARG A 157 16.94 -5.86 12.58
CA ARG A 157 16.52 -4.92 11.51
C ARG A 157 15.24 -4.13 11.84
N PHE A 158 14.88 -3.97 13.11
CA PHE A 158 13.67 -3.27 13.53
C PHE A 158 14.01 -2.05 14.38
N PHE A 159 13.45 -0.90 14.00
CA PHE A 159 13.51 0.33 14.77
C PHE A 159 12.61 0.16 16.01
N LYS A 160 13.16 0.48 17.18
CA LYS A 160 12.46 0.41 18.47
C LYS A 160 12.24 1.79 19.03
#